data_AF-A0A5A4LJF7-F1
#
_entry.id   AF-A0A5A4LJF7-F1
#
_cell.length_a   1.000
_cell.length_b   1.000
_cell.length_c   1.000
_cell.angle_alpha   90.00
_cell.angle_beta   90.00
_cell.angle_gamma   90.00
#
_symmetry.space_group_name_H-M   'P 1'
#
loop_
_entity.id
_entity.type
_entity.pdbx_description
1 polymer ?
#
loop_
_entity_poly.entity_id
_entity_poly.type
_entity_poly.pdbx_seq_one_letter_code
_entity_poly.pdbx_strand_id
1 'polypeptide(L)'
;GGRIVNVAQIIELVMTCILYVVVSGNLMYNSFPNLPVSQKSWSIIATAVLLPCAFLKNLKAVSKFSLLCTLAHFVINILVIAYCLSRARDWAWDKVK
;
A
#
# COMPACT_ATOMS: atom_id res chain seq x y z
N GLY A 1 -8.32 32.11 7.48
CA GLY A 1 -7.30 31.06 7.67
C GLY A 1 -7.82 29.67 7.37
N GLY A 2 -8.69 29.11 8.22
CA GLY A 2 -9.06 27.68 8.20
C GLY A 2 -9.63 27.09 6.90
N ARG A 3 -10.41 27.84 6.10
CA ARG A 3 -10.91 27.34 4.80
C ARG A 3 -9.78 27.09 3.79
N ILE A 4 -8.76 27.94 3.77
CA ILE A 4 -7.62 27.81 2.84
C ILE A 4 -6.76 26.61 3.26
N VAL A 5 -6.53 26.43 4.56
CA VAL A 5 -5.82 25.27 5.11
C VAL A 5 -6.57 23.98 4.81
N ASN A 6 -7.89 23.95 5.01
CA ASN A 6 -8.70 22.78 4.70
C ASN A 6 -8.65 22.40 3.22
N VAL A 7 -8.71 23.38 2.32
CA VAL A 7 -8.58 23.14 0.87
C VAL A 7 -7.19 22.60 0.53
N ALA A 8 -6.12 23.20 1.08
CA ALA A 8 -4.76 22.71 0.87
C ALA A 8 -4.60 21.26 1.35
N GLN A 9 -5.18 20.91 2.49
CA GLN A 9 -5.09 19.59 3.10
C GLN A 9 -5.88 18.52 2.32
N ILE A 10 -7.02 18.90 1.74
CA ILE A 10 -7.76 18.04 0.80
C ILE A 10 -6.93 17.79 -0.45
N ILE A 11 -6.30 18.82 -1.02
CA ILE A 11 -5.45 18.69 -2.21
C ILE A 11 -4.25 17.78 -1.93
N GLU A 12 -3.60 17.98 -0.78
CA GLU A 12 -2.47 17.15 -0.36
C GLU A 12 -2.86 15.68 -0.23
N LEU A 13 -3.99 15.39 0.44
CA LEU A 13 -4.49 14.03 0.59
C LEU A 13 -4.78 13.37 -0.76
N VAL A 14 -5.39 14.11 -1.70
CA VAL A 14 -5.68 13.62 -3.06
C VAL A 14 -4.39 13.31 -3.81
N MET A 15 -3.39 14.20 -3.75
CA MET A 15 -2.08 13.98 -4.36
C MET A 15 -1.39 12.74 -3.79
N THR A 16 -1.38 12.58 -2.47
CA THR A 16 -0.82 11.39 -1.80
C THR A 16 -1.51 10.11 -2.24
N CYS A 17 -2.84 10.13 -2.38
CA CYS A 17 -3.60 8.97 -2.87
C CYS A 17 -3.18 8.58 -4.30
N ILE A 18 -3.07 9.55 -5.20
CA ILE A 18 -2.64 9.31 -6.60
C ILE A 18 -1.22 8.72 -6.63
N LEU A 19 -0.30 9.30 -5.87
CA LEU A 19 1.08 8.82 -5.81
C LEU A 19 1.15 7.37 -5.32
N TYR A 20 0.42 7.01 -4.26
CA TYR A 20 0.39 5.63 -3.77
C TYR A 20 -0.16 4.64 -4.80
N VAL A 21 -1.21 5.03 -5.54
CA VAL A 21 -1.77 4.20 -6.61
C VAL A 21 -0.73 3.96 -7.71
N VAL A 22 -0.08 5.02 -8.19
CA VAL A 22 0.92 4.91 -9.26
C VAL A 22 2.13 4.08 -8.80
N VAL A 23 2.62 4.31 -7.57
CA VAL A 23 3.72 3.55 -6.98
C VAL A 23 3.35 2.07 -6.85
N SER A 24 2.14 1.76 -6.38
CA SER A 24 1.65 0.38 -6.30
C SER A 24 1.55 -0.30 -7.67
N GLY A 25 1.07 0.41 -8.70
CA GLY A 25 1.04 -0.07 -10.08
C GLY A 25 2.43 -0.38 -10.62
N ASN A 26 3.41 0.46 -10.29
CA ASN A 26 4.80 0.28 -10.67
C ASN A 26 5.44 -0.92 -9.94
N LEU A 27 5.16 -1.09 -8.64
CA LEU A 27 5.58 -2.27 -7.86
C LEU A 27 4.97 -3.56 -8.40
N MET A 28 3.68 -3.57 -8.76
CA MET A 28 3.01 -4.72 -9.36
C MET A 28 3.61 -5.07 -10.72
N TYR A 29 3.87 -4.08 -11.57
CA TYR A 29 4.54 -4.29 -12.86
C TYR A 29 5.92 -4.95 -12.70
N ASN A 30 6.73 -4.46 -11.75
CA ASN A 30 8.04 -5.05 -11.46
C ASN A 30 7.96 -6.44 -10.79
N SER A 31 6.90 -6.72 -10.02
CA SER A 31 6.70 -8.01 -9.35
C SER A 31 6.17 -9.10 -10.30
N PHE A 32 5.48 -8.72 -11.38
CA PHE A 32 4.92 -9.63 -12.39
C PHE A 32 5.45 -9.34 -13.81
N PRO A 33 6.76 -9.52 -14.07
CA PRO A 33 7.36 -9.22 -15.37
C PRO A 33 6.87 -10.13 -16.50
N ASN A 34 6.24 -11.27 -16.16
CA ASN A 34 5.75 -12.26 -17.12
C ASN A 34 4.33 -11.98 -17.66
N LEU A 35 3.62 -10.99 -17.11
CA LEU A 35 2.28 -10.61 -17.58
C LEU A 35 2.41 -9.49 -18.62
N PRO A 36 1.79 -9.60 -19.82
CA PRO A 36 1.83 -8.58 -20.88
C PRO A 36 0.94 -7.37 -20.56
N VAL A 37 1.02 -6.86 -19.33
CA VAL A 37 0.18 -5.78 -18.81
C VAL A 37 1.06 -4.56 -18.60
N SER A 38 0.82 -3.50 -19.38
CA SER A 38 1.56 -2.24 -19.28
C SER A 38 1.40 -1.60 -17.89
N GLN A 39 2.43 -0.88 -17.42
CA GLN A 39 2.40 -0.13 -16.15
C GLN A 39 1.17 0.77 -16.02
N LYS A 40 0.71 1.40 -17.12
CA LYS A 40 -0.51 2.23 -17.12
C LYS A 40 -1.75 1.40 -16.82
N SER A 41 -1.84 0.18 -17.35
CA SER A 41 -2.94 -0.73 -17.12
C SER A 41 -2.99 -1.20 -15.67
N TRP A 42 -1.84 -1.45 -15.03
CA TRP A 42 -1.77 -1.76 -13.60
C TRP A 42 -2.28 -0.62 -12.71
N SER A 43 -1.94 0.62 -13.01
CA SER A 43 -2.47 1.78 -12.30
C SER A 43 -3.98 1.96 -12.52
N ILE A 44 -4.50 1.67 -13.72
CA ILE A 44 -5.93 1.69 -14.03
C ILE A 44 -6.66 0.59 -13.24
N ILE A 45 -6.11 -0.61 -13.16
CA ILE A 45 -6.67 -1.72 -12.38
C ILE A 45 -6.70 -1.35 -10.89
N ALA A 46 -5.62 -0.80 -10.34
CA ALA A 46 -5.58 -0.34 -8.96
C ALA A 46 -6.63 0.74 -8.69
N THR A 47 -6.80 1.69 -9.62
CA THR A 47 -7.84 2.73 -9.53
C THR A 47 -9.24 2.12 -9.62
N ALA A 48 -9.47 1.16 -10.50
CA ALA A 48 -10.75 0.48 -10.66
C ALA A 48 -11.15 -0.32 -9.42
N VAL A 49 -10.19 -0.91 -8.70
CA VAL A 49 -10.42 -1.59 -7.42
C VAL A 49 -10.75 -0.59 -6.31
N LEU A 50 -10.16 0.61 -6.32
CA LEU A 50 -10.41 1.66 -5.34
C LEU A 50 -11.70 2.46 -5.61
N LEU A 51 -12.13 2.57 -6.86
CA LEU A 51 -13.33 3.29 -7.27
C LEU A 51 -14.60 2.87 -6.51
N PRO A 52 -14.95 1.57 -6.37
CA PRO A 52 -16.11 1.16 -5.58
C PRO A 52 -16.00 1.56 -4.10
N CYS A 53 -14.78 1.70 -3.55
CA CYS A 53 -14.57 2.20 -2.20
C CYS A 53 -14.96 3.69 -2.05
N ALA A 54 -14.83 4.50 -3.11
CA ALA A 54 -15.28 5.88 -3.10
C ALA A 54 -16.82 6.00 -3.08
N PHE A 55 -17.53 5.00 -3.60
CA PHE A 55 -18.99 4.93 -3.56
C PHE A 55 -19.54 4.29 -2.28
N LEU A 56 -18.69 3.82 -1.37
CA LEU A 56 -19.12 3.30 -0.06
C LEU A 56 -19.62 4.43 0.82
N LYS A 57 -20.91 4.74 0.67
CA LYS A 57 -21.66 5.71 1.49
C LYS A 57 -21.83 5.24 2.94
N ASN A 58 -21.60 3.95 3.20
CA ASN A 58 -21.71 3.32 4.51
C ASN A 58 -20.37 3.37 5.27
N LEU A 59 -20.30 4.20 6.32
CA LEU A 59 -19.15 4.28 7.24
C LEU A 59 -18.73 2.91 7.80
N LYS A 60 -19.68 1.97 7.95
CA LYS A 60 -19.41 0.59 8.41
C LYS A 60 -18.53 -0.20 7.44
N ALA A 61 -18.69 0.01 6.13
CA ALA A 61 -17.85 -0.66 5.13
C ALA A 61 -16.44 -0.08 5.14
N VAL A 62 -16.29 1.24 5.23
CA VAL A 62 -14.99 1.91 5.37
C VAL A 62 -14.24 1.42 6.61
N SER A 63 -14.93 1.24 7.74
CA SER A 63 -14.32 0.67 8.96
C SER A 63 -13.81 -0.76 8.76
N LYS A 64 -14.53 -1.61 8.03
CA LYS A 64 -14.07 -2.97 7.68
C LYS A 64 -12.84 -2.95 6.79
N PHE A 65 -12.79 -2.05 5.79
CA PHE A 65 -11.60 -1.86 4.95
C PHE A 65 -10.38 -1.38 5.76
N SER A 66 -10.58 -0.43 6.67
CA SER A 66 -9.53 0.04 7.58
C SER A 66 -9.00 -1.08 8.46
N LEU A 67 -9.87 -1.91 9.04
CA LEU A 67 -9.48 -3.09 9.82
C LEU A 67 -8.64 -4.09 8.99
N LEU A 68 -9.05 -4.37 7.76
CA LEU A 68 -8.30 -5.25 6.86
C LEU A 68 -6.91 -4.68 6.52
N CYS A 69 -6.83 -3.37 6.30
CA CYS A 69 -5.56 -2.67 6.06
C CYS A 69 -4.63 -2.78 7.28
N THR A 70 -5.15 -2.52 8.49
CA THR A 70 -4.39 -2.67 9.73
C THR A 70 -3.90 -4.11 9.93
N LEU A 71 -4.76 -5.10 9.64
CA LEU A 71 -4.38 -6.51 9.73
C LEU A 71 -3.27 -6.87 8.74
N ALA A 72 -3.35 -6.38 7.49
CA ALA A 72 -2.31 -6.59 6.49
C ALA A 72 -0.96 -5.98 6.93
N HIS A 73 -0.98 -4.74 7.44
CA HIS A 73 0.22 -4.10 7.98
C HIS A 73 0.83 -4.88 9.14
N PHE A 74 -0.01 -5.41 10.04
CA PHE A 74 0.44 -6.25 11.15
C PHE A 74 1.14 -7.52 10.65
N VAL A 75 0.54 -8.21 9.68
CA VAL A 75 1.14 -9.41 9.06
C VAL A 75 2.47 -9.08 8.38
N ILE A 76 2.54 -8.01 7.59
CA ILE A 76 3.78 -7.57 6.95
C ILE A 76 4.87 -7.30 7.99
N ASN A 77 4.53 -6.61 9.09
CA ASN A 77 5.49 -6.29 10.15
C ASN A 77 6.04 -7.56 10.81
N ILE A 78 5.16 -8.53 11.12
CA ILE A 78 5.57 -9.84 11.64
C ILE A 78 6.50 -10.56 10.67
N LEU A 79 6.17 -10.59 9.38
CA LEU A 79 7.00 -11.25 8.37
C LEU A 79 8.39 -10.60 8.25
N VAL A 80 8.45 -9.27 8.29
CA VAL A 80 9.72 -8.53 8.28
C VAL A 80 10.54 -8.88 9.53
N ILE A 81 9.93 -8.84 10.72
CA ILE A 81 10.59 -9.20 11.98
C ILE A 81 11.10 -10.65 11.92
N ALA A 82 10.28 -11.59 11.48
CA ALA A 82 10.64 -13.00 11.35
C ALA A 82 11.78 -13.22 10.35
N TYR A 83 11.75 -12.52 9.21
CA TYR A 83 12.81 -12.56 8.22
C TYR A 83 14.12 -12.00 8.79
N CYS A 84 14.07 -10.85 9.47
CA CYS A 84 15.20 -10.26 10.16
C CYS A 84 15.77 -11.20 11.22
N LEU A 85 14.95 -11.87 12.04
CA LEU A 85 15.37 -12.86 13.03
C LEU A 85 15.99 -14.11 12.39
N SER A 86 15.42 -14.59 11.28
CA SER A 86 15.97 -15.75 10.58
C SER A 86 17.34 -15.44 9.99
N ARG A 87 17.51 -14.27 9.36
CA ARG A 87 18.80 -13.83 8.82
C ARG A 87 19.78 -13.36 9.89
N ALA A 88 19.30 -12.86 11.03
CA ALA A 88 20.14 -12.56 12.19
C ALA A 88 20.79 -13.84 12.73
N ARG A 89 20.12 -14.99 12.61
CA ARG A 89 20.72 -16.29 12.89
C ARG A 89 21.90 -16.56 11.94
N ASP A 90 21.71 -16.43 10.63
CA ASP A 90 22.80 -16.61 9.65
C ASP A 90 23.96 -15.63 9.86
N TRP A 91 23.68 -14.35 10.15
CA TRP A 91 24.71 -13.35 10.47
C TRP A 91 25.42 -13.59 11.80
N ALA A 92 24.72 -14.12 12.81
CA ALA A 92 25.33 -14.49 14.09
C ALA A 92 26.30 -15.67 13.93
N TRP A 93 26.02 -16.61 13.03
CA TRP A 93 26.92 -17.74 12.75
C TRP A 93 28.09 -17.36 11.83
N ASP A 94 27.91 -16.43 10.89
CA ASP A 94 29.00 -15.88 10.06
C ASP A 94 30.04 -15.12 10.90
N LYS A 95 29.61 -14.50 12.01
CA LYS A 95 30.47 -13.82 13.00
C LYS A 95 31.22 -14.74 13.97
N VAL A 96 30.93 -16.05 13.99
CA VAL A 96 31.53 -17.04 14.91
C VAL A 96 32.55 -17.95 14.20
N LYS A 97 32.83 -17.71 12.91
CA LYS A 97 33.87 -18.43 12.15
C LYS A 97 35.14 -17.62 11.98
#